data_AF-A0A840DS61-F1
#
_entry.id   AF-A0A840DS61-F1
#
_cell.length_a   1.000
_cell.length_b   1.000
_cell.length_c   1.000
_cell.angle_alpha   90.00
_cell.angle_beta   90.00
_cell.angle_gamma   90.00
#
_symmetry.space_group_name_H-M   'P 1'
#
loop_
_entity.id
_entity.type
_entity.pdbx_description
1 polymer ?
#
loop_
_entity_poly.entity_id
_entity_poly.type
_entity_poly.pdbx_seq_one_letter_code
_entity_poly.pdbx_strand_id
1 'polypeptide(L)'
;MGVDALATLLTGETIGGVKPSKVLINCLRHFLRRLSYQRKGSSNHDKGKQKLTKLHARIINIRTNNLHKVPTDLIQRFGIFYLEVLHIKDLLKNRHLSRALAY
;
A
#
# COMPACT_ATOMS: atom_id res chain seq x y z
N MET A 1 6.51 -11.41 10.88
CA MET A 1 5.10 -11.19 11.25
C MET A 1 4.81 -9.73 10.99
N GLY A 2 4.15 -9.42 9.88
CA GLY A 2 3.86 -8.04 9.46
C GLY A 2 2.42 -7.70 9.82
N VAL A 3 2.13 -6.42 10.05
CA VAL A 3 0.79 -5.95 10.43
C VAL A 3 -0.19 -6.34 9.30
N ASP A 4 -1.03 -7.35 9.57
CA ASP A 4 -2.08 -7.80 8.64
C ASP A 4 -3.32 -6.90 8.72
N ALA A 5 -3.45 -6.12 9.79
CA ALA A 5 -4.59 -5.24 10.06
C ALA A 5 -4.28 -3.78 9.67
N LEU A 6 -5.14 -3.20 8.82
CA LEU A 6 -5.20 -1.77 8.49
C LEU A 6 -5.68 -0.95 9.70
N ALA A 7 -6.62 -1.50 10.47
CA ALA A 7 -7.12 -0.91 11.70
C ALA A 7 -7.56 -2.02 12.66
N THR A 8 -7.29 -1.86 13.96
CA THR A 8 -7.85 -2.70 15.01
C THR A 8 -8.85 -1.85 15.78
N LEU A 9 -10.12 -2.22 15.74
CA LEU A 9 -11.19 -1.52 16.45
C LEU A 9 -11.16 -1.91 17.93
N LEU A 10 -11.64 -1.01 18.79
CA LEU A 10 -11.81 -1.24 20.24
C LEU A 10 -12.74 -2.43 20.55
N THR A 11 -13.57 -2.83 19.58
CA THR A 11 -14.40 -4.05 19.59
C THR A 11 -13.62 -5.35 19.37
N GLY A 12 -12.31 -5.28 19.09
CA GLY A 12 -11.46 -6.45 18.78
C GLY A 12 -11.49 -6.86 17.31
N GLU A 13 -12.28 -6.20 16.46
CA GLU A 13 -12.30 -6.45 15.02
C GLU A 13 -11.05 -5.88 14.34
N THR A 14 -10.40 -6.69 13.52
CA THR A 14 -9.27 -6.26 12.70
C THR A 14 -9.73 -6.08 11.26
N ILE A 15 -9.68 -4.85 10.76
CA ILE A 15 -9.89 -4.58 9.34
C ILE A 15 -8.61 -4.94 8.64
N GLY A 16 -8.63 -5.99 7.83
CA GLY A 16 -7.48 -6.42 7.05
C GLY A 16 -6.98 -5.31 6.12
N GLY A 17 -5.67 -5.11 6.10
CA GLY A 17 -5.01 -4.30 5.08
C GLY A 17 -5.28 -4.91 3.71
N VAL A 18 -5.95 -4.17 2.82
CA VAL A 18 -6.11 -4.63 1.44
C VAL A 18 -4.75 -4.52 0.76
N LYS A 19 -3.99 -5.61 0.87
CA LYS A 19 -2.71 -5.77 0.19
C LYS A 19 -2.98 -5.81 -1.31
N PRO A 20 -2.23 -5.06 -2.14
CA PRO A 20 -2.23 -5.32 -3.56
C PRO A 20 -1.89 -6.80 -3.74
N SER A 21 -2.63 -7.49 -4.62
CA SER A 21 -2.44 -8.92 -4.86
C SER A 21 -0.95 -9.24 -5.03
N LYS A 22 -0.48 -10.33 -4.39
CA LYS A 22 0.92 -10.79 -4.51
C LYS A 22 1.35 -10.89 -5.98
N VAL A 23 0.40 -11.19 -6.87
CA VAL A 23 0.58 -11.22 -8.32
C VAL A 23 1.00 -9.85 -8.87
N LEU A 24 0.31 -8.76 -8.51
CA LEU A 24 0.62 -7.40 -8.98
C LEU A 24 2.01 -6.95 -8.50
N ILE A 25 2.37 -7.27 -7.26
CA ILE A 25 3.69 -6.94 -6.70
C ILE A 25 4.80 -7.71 -7.42
N ASN A 26 4.57 -9.00 -7.70
CA ASN A 26 5.53 -9.82 -8.44
C ASN A 26 5.68 -9.37 -9.89
N CYS A 27 4.58 -9.01 -10.56
CA CYS A 27 4.62 -8.39 -11.88
C CYS A 27 5.42 -7.09 -11.86
N LEU A 28 5.21 -6.21 -10.87
CA LEU A 28 5.95 -4.96 -10.71
C LEU A 28 7.46 -5.22 -10.57
N ARG A 29 7.85 -6.16 -9.71
CA ARG A 29 9.24 -6.54 -9.51
C ARG A 29 9.88 -7.09 -10.80
N HIS A 30 9.14 -7.93 -11.53
CA HIS A 30 9.60 -8.49 -12.80
C HIS A 30 9.80 -7.40 -13.86
N PHE A 31 8.85 -6.47 -14.02
CA PHE A 31 8.95 -5.37 -14.97
C PHE A 31 10.09 -4.41 -14.64
N LEU A 32 10.28 -4.05 -13.37
CA LEU A 32 11.40 -3.21 -12.92
C LEU A 32 12.75 -3.86 -13.24
N ARG A 33 12.90 -5.15 -12.93
CA ARG A 33 14.12 -5.89 -13.22
C ARG A 33 14.38 -5.97 -14.73
N ARG A 34 13.35 -6.21 -15.54
CA ARG A 34 13.48 -6.24 -17.00
C ARG A 34 13.89 -4.88 -17.57
N LEU A 35 13.31 -3.78 -17.09
CA LEU A 35 13.66 -2.42 -17.52
C LEU A 35 15.10 -2.05 -17.14
N SER A 36 15.60 -2.52 -15.99
CA SER A 36 16.99 -2.30 -15.56
C SER A 36 18.02 -2.84 -16.56
N TYR A 37 17.71 -3.93 -17.27
CA TYR A 37 18.61 -4.52 -18.26
C TYR A 37 18.43 -3.94 -19.67
N GLN A 38 17.41 -3.10 -19.89
CA GLN A 38 17.15 -2.51 -21.21
C GLN A 38 17.94 -1.22 -21.42
N ARG A 39 18.37 -1.00 -22.67
CA ARG A 39 19.06 0.24 -23.06
C ARG A 39 18.10 1.42 -22.92
N LYS A 40 18.46 2.37 -22.06
CA LYS A 40 17.74 3.64 -21.86
C LYS A 40 17.60 4.37 -23.21
N GLY A 41 16.40 4.88 -23.49
CA GLY A 41 16.09 5.60 -24.74
C GLY A 41 15.80 4.71 -25.96
N SER A 42 15.79 3.37 -25.80
CA SER A 42 15.29 2.49 -26.87
C SER A 42 13.76 2.49 -26.92
N SER A 43 13.17 2.33 -28.12
CA SER A 43 11.71 2.24 -28.29
C SER A 43 11.07 1.17 -27.41
N ASN A 44 11.76 0.04 -27.19
CA ASN A 44 11.31 -1.04 -26.32
C ASN A 44 11.36 -0.67 -24.82
N HIS A 45 12.37 0.10 -24.41
CA HIS A 45 12.46 0.62 -23.05
C HIS A 45 11.30 1.59 -22.75
N ASP A 46 10.96 2.47 -23.69
CA ASP A 46 9.88 3.45 -23.48
C ASP A 46 8.50 2.78 -23.43
N LYS A 47 8.26 1.78 -24.29
CA LYS A 47 7.06 0.91 -24.20
C LYS A 47 6.99 0.18 -22.87
N GLY A 48 8.13 -0.31 -22.36
CA GLY A 48 8.21 -0.96 -21.06
C GLY A 48 7.91 -0.01 -19.90
N LYS A 49 8.46 1.20 -19.94
CA LYS A 49 8.23 2.25 -18.94
C LYS A 49 6.76 2.65 -18.89
N GLN A 50 6.09 2.83 -20.04
CA GLN A 50 4.65 3.11 -20.08
C GLN A 50 3.82 2.01 -19.39
N LYS A 51 4.12 0.73 -19.64
CA LYS A 51 3.45 -0.40 -18.99
C LYS A 51 3.68 -0.39 -17.47
N LEU A 52 4.90 -0.11 -17.04
CA LEU A 52 5.26 0.02 -15.63
C LEU A 52 4.47 1.15 -14.97
N THR A 53 4.40 2.34 -15.57
CA THR A 53 3.63 3.48 -15.05
C THR A 53 2.15 3.13 -14.87
N LYS A 54 1.53 2.45 -15.84
CA LYS A 54 0.14 1.98 -15.73
C LYS A 54 -0.05 1.01 -14.55
N LEU A 55 0.90 0.10 -14.34
CA LEU A 55 0.87 -0.84 -13.22
C LEU A 55 1.00 -0.11 -11.87
N HIS A 56 1.91 0.87 -11.76
CA HIS A 56 2.05 1.71 -10.57
C HIS A 56 0.77 2.49 -10.28
N ALA A 57 0.18 3.13 -11.30
CA ALA A 57 -1.07 3.85 -11.15
C ALA A 57 -2.20 2.94 -10.63
N ARG A 58 -2.30 1.70 -11.15
CA ARG A 58 -3.27 0.72 -10.66
C ARG A 58 -3.06 0.37 -9.19
N ILE A 59 -1.82 0.16 -8.75
CA ILE A 59 -1.51 -0.15 -7.35
C ILE A 59 -1.83 1.03 -6.44
N ILE A 60 -1.51 2.25 -6.87
CA ILE A 60 -1.85 3.48 -6.13
C ILE A 60 -3.37 3.62 -6.01
N ASN A 61 -4.11 3.46 -7.11
CA ASN A 61 -5.56 3.56 -7.11
C ASN A 61 -6.23 2.52 -6.20
N ILE A 62 -5.71 1.28 -6.17
CA ILE A 62 -6.19 0.26 -5.24
C ILE A 62 -5.98 0.75 -3.79
N ARG A 63 -4.77 1.22 -3.47
CA ARG A 63 -4.44 1.71 -2.12
C ARG A 63 -5.30 2.90 -1.71
N THR A 64 -5.44 3.92 -2.55
CA THR A 64 -6.25 5.10 -2.24
C THR A 64 -7.71 4.73 -2.07
N ASN A 65 -8.26 3.87 -2.92
CA ASN A 65 -9.62 3.37 -2.78
C ASN A 65 -9.84 2.67 -1.44
N ASN A 66 -8.88 1.87 -0.97
CA ASN A 66 -8.99 1.21 0.33
C ASN A 66 -8.90 2.23 1.48
N LEU A 67 -8.02 3.23 1.37
CA LEU A 67 -7.92 4.31 2.36
C LEU A 67 -9.19 5.16 2.46
N HIS A 68 -9.98 5.28 1.39
CA HIS A 68 -11.26 5.98 1.42
C HIS A 68 -12.40 5.07 1.91
N LYS A 69 -12.43 3.82 1.47
CA LYS A 69 -13.50 2.87 1.80
C LYS A 69 -13.51 2.46 3.26
N VAL A 70 -12.34 2.22 3.84
CA VAL A 70 -12.23 1.82 5.25
C VAL A 70 -12.89 2.84 6.18
N PRO A 71 -12.47 4.12 6.23
CA PRO A 71 -13.10 5.10 7.11
C PRO A 71 -14.58 5.32 6.75
N THR A 72 -14.97 5.26 5.47
CA THR A 72 -16.39 5.38 5.10
C THR A 72 -17.24 4.26 5.71
N ASP A 73 -16.78 3.01 5.63
CA ASP A 73 -17.44 1.85 6.23
C ASP A 73 -17.44 1.94 7.77
N LEU A 74 -16.35 2.38 8.40
CA LEU A 74 -16.32 2.62 9.85
C LEU A 74 -17.31 3.71 10.28
N ILE A 75 -17.37 4.84 9.57
CA ILE A 75 -18.28 5.95 9.87
C ILE A 75 -19.72 5.45 9.77
N GLN A 76 -20.05 4.70 8.72
CA GLN A 76 -21.40 4.19 8.51
C GLN A 76 -21.81 3.14 9.56
N ARG A 77 -20.87 2.34 10.07
CA ARG A 77 -21.13 1.28 11.06
C ARG A 77 -21.15 1.78 12.50
N PHE A 78 -20.24 2.68 12.87
CA PHE A 78 -19.99 3.04 14.28
C PHE A 78 -20.26 4.51 14.61
N GLY A 79 -20.51 5.37 13.60
CA GLY A 79 -20.90 6.78 13.76
C GLY A 79 -19.79 7.70 14.31
N ILE A 80 -19.07 7.27 15.34
CA ILE A 80 -17.99 7.99 16.03
C ILE A 80 -16.85 7.00 16.26
N PHE A 81 -15.66 7.30 15.75
CA PHE A 81 -14.45 6.54 16.06
C PHE A 81 -13.38 7.51 16.61
N TYR A 82 -12.71 7.09 17.68
CA TYR A 82 -11.59 7.83 18.27
C TYR A 82 -10.32 7.41 17.55
N LEU A 83 -9.75 8.33 16.77
CA LEU A 83 -8.43 8.16 16.19
C LEU A 83 -7.43 8.78 17.17
N GLU A 84 -6.78 7.96 17.99
CA GLU A 84 -5.66 8.46 18.79
C GLU A 84 -4.54 8.86 17.82
N VAL A 85 -4.25 10.17 17.74
CA VAL A 85 -3.09 10.69 17.02
C VAL A 85 -1.84 10.33 17.83
N LEU A 86 -1.47 9.05 17.84
CA LEU A 86 -0.13 8.66 18.28
C LEU A 86 0.85 9.36 17.35
N HIS A 87 1.90 9.97 17.89
CA HIS A 87 2.94 10.60 17.08
C HIS A 87 3.66 9.53 16.24
N ILE A 88 3.11 9.22 15.05
CA ILE A 88 3.62 8.20 14.12
C ILE A 88 5.08 8.50 13.76
N LYS A 89 5.49 9.77 13.74
CA LYS A 89 6.88 10.17 13.54
C LYS A 89 7.84 9.57 14.56
N ASP A 90 7.45 9.46 15.83
CA ASP A 90 8.30 8.87 16.87
C ASP A 90 8.28 7.34 16.85
N LEU A 91 7.15 6.74 16.43
CA LEU A 91 7.08 5.28 16.18
C LEU A 91 7.90 4.85 14.95
N LEU A 92 7.97 5.70 13.92
CA LEU A 92 8.80 5.48 12.73
C LEU A 92 10.30 5.62 13.03
N LYS A 93 10.70 6.34 14.08
CA LYS A 93 12.09 6.37 14.56
C LYS A 93 12.49 5.04 15.21
N ASN A 94 11.54 4.29 15.76
CA ASN A 94 11.82 2.99 16.35
C ASN A 94 11.97 1.92 15.24
N ARG A 95 13.22 1.46 15.01
CA ARG A 95 13.58 0.51 13.95
C ARG A 95 12.75 -0.79 13.97
N HIS A 96 12.25 -1.20 15.13
CA HIS A 96 11.45 -2.41 15.29
C HIS A 96 9.99 -2.22 14.85
N LEU A 97 9.42 -1.03 15.07
CA LEU A 97 8.03 -0.71 14.76
C LEU A 97 7.87 -0.02 13.39
N SER A 98 8.91 0.65 12.91
CA SER A 98 8.87 1.41 11.66
C SER A 98 8.63 0.53 10.44
N ARG A 99 9.18 -0.69 10.42
CA ARG A 99 8.95 -1.67 9.34
C ARG A 99 7.50 -2.19 9.30
N ALA A 100 6.80 -2.15 10.43
CA ALA A 100 5.41 -2.55 10.55
C ALA A 100 4.44 -1.43 10.12
N LEU A 101 4.81 -0.16 10.34
CA LEU A 101 3.98 1.01 10.07
C LEU A 101 4.21 1.66 8.69
N ALA A 102 5.37 1.45 8.06
CA ALA A 102 5.73 2.11 6.79
C ALA A 102 5.11 1.47 5.53
N TYR A 103 4.12 0.58 5.64
CA TYR A 103 3.62 -0.24 4.53
C TYR A 103 2.15 0.01 4.18
#